data_AF-A0A1G9HUG5-F1
#
_entry.id   AF-A0A1G9HUG5-F1
#
_cell.length_a   1.000
_cell.length_b   1.000
_cell.length_c   1.000
_cell.angle_alpha   90.00
_cell.angle_beta   90.00
_cell.angle_gamma   90.00
#
_symmetry.space_group_name_H-M   'P 1'
#
loop_
_entity.id
_entity.type
_entity.pdbx_description
1 polymer ?
#
loop_
_entity_poly.entity_id
_entity_poly.type
_entity_poly.pdbx_seq_one_letter_code
_entity_poly.pdbx_strand_id
1 'polypeptide(L)'
;MKDFMNEFKEFISRGNVMDMAVGIMIGGAFTAIVTSLVEDIISPILGVFGGLNFDQLKLSLGGEVTLAYGKFITAVINFLIMAFILFSIIKALNAAASKVKKPEEEAAPTTKMCPYCKSEDVAMGATKCPHCASTLELSEEEIQMIKEAEEAAAQA
;
A
#
# COMPACT_ATOMS: atom_id res chain seq x y z
N MET A 1 -27.90 25.35 3.82
CA MET A 1 -27.73 23.95 3.35
C MET A 1 -26.85 23.85 2.09
N LYS A 2 -26.96 24.79 1.13
CA LYS A 2 -26.04 24.86 -0.01
C LYS A 2 -24.59 25.14 0.41
N ASP A 3 -24.38 25.97 1.44
CA ASP A 3 -23.04 26.32 1.92
C ASP A 3 -22.29 25.11 2.48
N PHE A 4 -22.94 24.30 3.32
CA PHE A 4 -22.37 23.05 3.84
C PHE A 4 -22.01 22.05 2.73
N MET A 5 -22.86 21.91 1.70
CA MET A 5 -22.56 21.01 0.57
C MET A 5 -21.40 21.51 -0.30
N ASN A 6 -21.23 22.83 -0.41
CA ASN A 6 -20.11 23.43 -1.12
C ASN A 6 -18.80 23.26 -0.32
N GLU A 7 -18.83 23.54 0.99
CA GLU A 7 -17.70 23.29 1.91
C GLU A 7 -17.32 21.81 1.95
N PHE A 8 -18.29 20.91 1.95
CA PHE A 8 -18.06 19.47 1.91
C PHE A 8 -17.43 19.04 0.58
N LYS A 9 -17.93 19.55 -0.55
CA LYS A 9 -17.33 19.29 -1.86
C LYS A 9 -15.88 19.80 -1.91
N GLU A 10 -15.63 21.00 -1.40
CA GLU A 10 -14.29 21.59 -1.36
C GLU A 10 -13.35 20.81 -0.43
N PHE A 11 -13.86 20.25 0.67
CA PHE A 11 -13.11 19.36 1.54
C PHE A 11 -12.74 18.04 0.87
N ILE A 12 -13.70 17.36 0.22
CA ILE A 12 -13.47 16.08 -0.48
C ILE A 12 -12.61 16.25 -1.73
N SER A 13 -12.64 17.43 -2.36
CA SER A 13 -11.79 17.75 -3.53
C SER A 13 -10.31 17.91 -3.17
N ARG A 14 -9.95 17.89 -1.88
CA ARG A 14 -8.55 17.84 -1.45
C ARG A 14 -7.98 16.47 -1.76
N GLY A 15 -7.09 16.37 -2.76
CA GLY A 15 -6.49 15.11 -3.22
C GLY A 15 -5.93 14.23 -2.09
N ASN A 16 -5.20 14.83 -1.14
CA ASN A 16 -4.65 14.11 0.02
C ASN A 16 -5.72 13.41 0.89
N VAL A 17 -6.95 13.91 0.94
CA VAL A 17 -8.05 13.28 1.71
C VAL A 17 -8.64 12.11 0.94
N MET A 18 -8.80 12.24 -0.38
CA MET A 18 -9.35 11.18 -1.23
C MET A 18 -8.44 9.96 -1.25
N ASP A 19 -7.13 10.16 -1.45
CA ASP A 19 -6.16 9.05 -1.52
C ASP A 19 -6.05 8.31 -0.18
N MET A 20 -6.07 9.05 0.93
CA MET A 20 -6.10 8.46 2.27
C MET A 20 -7.40 7.68 2.51
N ALA A 21 -8.55 8.21 2.09
CA ALA A 21 -9.85 7.57 2.27
C ALA A 21 -9.94 6.25 1.49
N VAL A 22 -9.48 6.24 0.23
CA VAL A 22 -9.42 5.03 -0.59
C VAL A 22 -8.48 4.00 0.04
N GLY A 23 -7.31 4.43 0.51
CA GLY A 23 -6.35 3.56 1.21
C GLY A 23 -6.93 2.87 2.45
N ILE A 24 -7.68 3.60 3.28
CA ILE A 24 -8.31 3.04 4.48
C ILE A 24 -9.43 2.06 4.12
N MET A 25 -10.27 2.40 3.14
CA MET A 25 -11.37 1.53 2.70
C MET A 25 -10.85 0.20 2.12
N ILE A 26 -9.86 0.28 1.22
CA ILE A 26 -9.23 -0.91 0.64
C ILE A 26 -8.49 -1.70 1.72
N GLY A 27 -7.76 -1.03 2.61
CA GLY A 27 -7.05 -1.67 3.72
C GLY A 27 -7.99 -2.42 4.67
N GLY A 28 -9.14 -1.84 4.98
CA GLY A 28 -10.18 -2.47 5.80
C GLY A 28 -10.78 -3.70 5.12
N ALA A 29 -11.15 -3.59 3.84
CA ALA A 29 -11.70 -4.71 3.07
C ALA A 29 -10.69 -5.86 2.92
N PHE A 30 -9.43 -5.54 2.64
CA PHE A 30 -8.36 -6.52 2.52
C PHE A 30 -8.10 -7.25 3.84
N THR A 31 -8.08 -6.52 4.96
CA THR A 31 -7.95 -7.12 6.30
C THR A 31 -9.09 -8.11 6.56
N ALA A 32 -10.33 -7.77 6.22
CA ALA A 32 -11.47 -8.66 6.38
C ALA A 32 -11.32 -9.98 5.58
N ILE A 33 -10.81 -9.91 4.35
CA ILE A 33 -10.54 -11.10 3.52
C ILE A 33 -9.49 -11.99 4.16
N VAL A 34 -8.39 -11.41 4.65
CA VAL A 34 -7.31 -12.16 5.32
C VAL A 34 -7.83 -12.79 6.61
N THR A 35 -8.61 -12.05 7.41
CA THR A 35 -9.23 -12.58 8.63
C THR A 35 -10.14 -13.77 8.33
N SER A 36 -11.03 -13.66 7.35
CA SER A 36 -11.92 -14.76 6.94
C SER A 36 -11.12 -15.99 6.46
N LEU A 37 -10.04 -15.81 5.69
CA LEU A 37 -9.17 -16.93 5.30
C LEU A 37 -8.57 -17.65 6.51
N VAL A 38 -8.14 -16.91 7.53
CA VAL A 38 -7.51 -17.50 8.74
C VAL A 38 -8.57 -18.17 9.64
N GLU A 39 -9.69 -17.51 9.88
CA GLU A 39 -10.73 -17.95 10.81
C GLU A 39 -11.61 -19.06 10.20
N ASP A 40 -11.99 -18.94 8.92
CA ASP A 40 -12.96 -19.84 8.30
C ASP A 40 -12.31 -21.04 7.59
N ILE A 41 -11.06 -20.91 7.14
CA ILE A 41 -10.37 -21.97 6.38
C ILE A 41 -9.23 -22.57 7.19
N ILE A 42 -8.29 -21.76 7.67
CA ILE A 42 -7.09 -22.30 8.32
C ILE A 42 -7.41 -22.85 9.73
N SER A 43 -8.20 -22.14 10.53
CA SER A 43 -8.51 -22.58 11.91
C SER A 43 -9.23 -23.94 11.96
N PRO A 44 -10.25 -24.23 11.12
CA PRO A 44 -10.86 -25.56 11.08
C PRO A 44 -9.92 -26.65 10.60
N ILE A 45 -9.07 -26.36 9.60
CA ILE A 45 -8.06 -27.30 9.10
C ILE A 45 -7.07 -27.64 10.23
N LEU A 46 -6.57 -26.65 10.95
CA LEU A 46 -5.69 -26.89 12.10
C LEU A 46 -6.39 -27.61 13.25
N GLY A 47 -7.68 -27.35 13.47
CA GLY A 47 -8.48 -28.10 14.43
C GLY A 47 -8.57 -29.59 14.11
N VAL A 48 -8.69 -29.93 12.81
CA VAL A 48 -8.78 -31.33 12.35
C VAL A 48 -7.42 -32.01 12.29
N PHE A 49 -6.38 -31.36 11.74
CA PHE A 49 -5.04 -31.96 11.58
C PHE A 49 -4.16 -31.86 12.83
N GLY A 50 -4.37 -30.84 13.66
CA GLY A 50 -3.58 -30.58 14.85
C GLY A 50 -4.09 -31.31 16.10
N GLY A 51 -5.34 -31.81 16.11
CA GLY A 51 -5.93 -32.53 17.25
C GLY A 51 -6.04 -31.72 18.55
N LEU A 52 -5.69 -30.43 18.52
CA LEU A 52 -5.52 -29.61 19.70
C LEU A 52 -6.64 -28.59 19.76
N ASN A 53 -7.73 -28.98 20.42
CA ASN A 53 -8.64 -28.03 21.03
C ASN A 53 -7.92 -27.36 22.21
N PHE A 54 -6.91 -26.54 21.93
CA PHE A 54 -6.20 -25.76 22.95
C PHE A 54 -7.21 -24.92 23.73
N ASP A 55 -8.28 -24.44 23.10
CA ASP A 55 -9.42 -23.75 23.72
C ASP A 55 -10.04 -24.46 24.95
N GLN A 56 -9.89 -25.79 25.07
CA GLN A 56 -10.39 -26.57 26.20
C GLN A 56 -9.40 -26.65 27.36
N LEU A 57 -8.16 -26.21 27.17
CA LEU A 57 -7.16 -26.13 28.22
C LEU A 57 -7.48 -24.94 29.14
N LYS A 58 -8.03 -25.29 30.30
CA LYS A 58 -8.46 -24.37 31.35
C LYS A 58 -7.82 -24.82 32.64
N LEU A 59 -7.23 -23.89 33.37
CA LEU A 59 -6.69 -24.14 34.70
C LEU A 59 -7.64 -23.50 35.71
N SER A 60 -8.36 -24.32 36.47
CA SER A 60 -9.25 -23.85 37.52
C SER A 60 -8.43 -23.56 38.77
N LEU A 61 -8.24 -22.28 39.11
CA LEU A 61 -7.62 -21.87 40.36
C LEU A 61 -8.73 -21.68 41.40
N GLY A 62 -8.90 -22.66 42.28
CA GLY A 62 -9.68 -22.48 43.51
C GLY A 62 -11.19 -22.26 43.35
N GLY A 63 -11.86 -23.00 42.47
CA GLY A 63 -13.33 -23.06 42.40
C GLY A 63 -13.91 -22.36 41.19
N GLU A 64 -14.09 -21.04 41.25
CA GLU A 64 -14.85 -20.25 40.24
C GLU A 64 -13.96 -19.51 39.22
N VAL A 65 -12.66 -19.39 39.46
CA VAL A 65 -11.74 -18.67 38.56
C VAL A 65 -11.05 -19.66 37.61
N THR A 66 -11.57 -19.76 36.39
CA THR A 66 -10.94 -20.52 35.29
C THR A 66 -10.04 -19.64 34.45
N LEU A 67 -8.74 -19.94 34.43
CA LEU A 67 -7.79 -19.37 33.47
C LEU A 67 -7.79 -20.21 32.19
N ALA A 68 -8.46 -19.73 31.14
CA ALA A 68 -8.50 -20.36 29.83
C ALA A 68 -7.25 -19.99 28.99
N TYR A 69 -6.07 -20.42 29.44
CA TYR A 69 -4.80 -20.18 28.72
C TYR A 69 -4.80 -20.80 27.32
N GLY A 70 -5.64 -21.81 27.11
CA GLY A 70 -5.97 -22.37 25.82
C GLY A 70 -6.32 -21.35 24.73
N LYS A 71 -7.27 -20.46 25.05
CA LYS A 71 -7.73 -19.39 24.15
C LYS A 71 -6.60 -18.46 23.72
N PHE A 72 -5.69 -18.19 24.65
CA PHE A 72 -4.54 -17.33 24.38
C PHE A 72 -3.56 -17.99 23.42
N ILE A 73 -3.26 -19.29 23.60
CA ILE A 73 -2.39 -20.04 22.69
C ILE A 73 -3.00 -20.09 21.28
N THR A 74 -4.31 -20.36 21.18
CA THR A 74 -5.05 -20.31 19.91
C THR A 74 -4.90 -18.94 19.23
N ALA A 75 -5.08 -17.85 19.98
CA ALA A 75 -4.94 -16.49 19.45
C ALA A 75 -3.52 -16.19 18.96
N VAL A 76 -2.47 -16.64 19.68
CA VAL A 76 -1.07 -16.49 19.27
C VAL A 76 -0.80 -17.25 17.98
N ILE A 77 -1.28 -18.50 17.85
CA ILE A 77 -1.13 -19.30 16.64
C ILE A 77 -1.81 -18.60 15.45
N ASN A 78 -3.05 -18.12 15.61
CA ASN A 78 -3.78 -17.40 14.56
C ASN A 78 -3.06 -16.12 14.14
N PHE A 79 -2.50 -15.37 15.10
CA PHE A 79 -1.70 -14.18 14.80
C PHE A 79 -0.46 -14.50 13.96
N LEU A 80 0.28 -15.55 14.30
CA LEU A 80 1.47 -15.97 13.55
C LEU A 80 1.13 -16.41 12.12
N ILE A 81 0.02 -17.13 11.94
CA ILE A 81 -0.47 -17.56 10.63
C ILE A 81 -0.89 -16.35 9.79
N MET A 82 -1.68 -15.45 10.36
CA MET A 82 -2.13 -14.24 9.68
C MET A 82 -0.93 -13.39 9.23
N ALA A 83 0.06 -13.19 10.10
CA ALA A 83 1.30 -12.51 9.76
C ALA A 83 2.06 -13.22 8.62
N PHE A 84 2.14 -14.55 8.66
CA PHE A 84 2.80 -15.34 7.63
C PHE A 84 2.09 -15.27 6.27
N ILE A 85 0.76 -15.31 6.25
CA ILE A 85 -0.05 -15.16 5.03
C ILE A 85 0.12 -13.75 4.46
N LEU A 86 0.00 -12.72 5.31
CA LEU A 86 0.16 -11.34 4.88
C LEU A 86 1.56 -11.10 4.28
N PHE A 87 2.60 -11.60 4.95
CA PHE A 87 3.97 -11.58 4.44
C PHE A 87 4.10 -12.33 3.11
N SER A 88 3.48 -13.50 2.97
CA SER A 88 3.54 -14.30 1.75
C SER A 88 2.85 -13.59 0.57
N ILE A 89 1.72 -12.93 0.81
CA ILE A 89 1.01 -12.13 -0.21
C ILE A 89 1.86 -10.93 -0.61
N ILE A 90 2.38 -10.14 0.34
CA ILE A 90 3.24 -8.99 0.04
C ILE A 90 4.49 -9.43 -0.73
N LYS A 91 5.10 -10.55 -0.32
CA LYS A 91 6.25 -11.14 -1.03
C LYS A 91 5.88 -11.58 -2.44
N ALA A 92 4.71 -12.19 -2.64
CA ALA A 92 4.23 -12.58 -3.95
C ALA A 92 3.96 -11.37 -4.85
N LEU A 93 3.34 -10.31 -4.31
CA LEU A 93 3.11 -9.05 -5.02
C LEU A 93 4.43 -8.35 -5.36
N ASN A 94 5.38 -8.25 -4.42
CA ASN A 94 6.69 -7.67 -4.68
C ASN A 94 7.52 -8.51 -5.68
N ALA A 95 7.38 -9.84 -5.64
CA ALA A 95 8.01 -10.75 -6.60
C ALA A 95 7.36 -10.68 -8.00
N ALA A 96 6.04 -10.44 -8.06
CA ALA A 96 5.31 -10.26 -9.31
C ALA A 96 5.58 -8.87 -9.92
N ALA A 97 5.55 -7.81 -9.12
CA ALA A 97 5.89 -6.46 -9.54
C ALA A 97 7.33 -6.35 -10.04
N SER A 98 8.27 -7.08 -9.42
CA SER A 98 9.66 -7.16 -9.93
C SER A 98 9.81 -7.97 -11.21
N LYS A 99 8.89 -8.90 -11.52
CA LYS A 99 8.82 -9.64 -12.79
C LYS A 99 8.04 -8.92 -13.90
N VAL A 100 7.12 -8.03 -13.55
CA VAL A 100 6.34 -7.18 -14.46
C VAL A 100 6.91 -5.75 -14.44
N LYS A 101 8.24 -5.61 -14.43
CA LYS A 101 8.90 -4.33 -14.75
C LYS A 101 8.71 -4.00 -16.23
N LYS A 102 7.49 -3.64 -16.62
CA LYS A 102 7.27 -2.49 -17.49
C LYS A 102 7.11 -1.31 -16.51
N PRO A 103 8.04 -0.36 -16.48
CA PRO A 103 7.89 0.83 -15.64
C PRO A 103 6.74 1.65 -16.20
N GLU A 104 5.56 1.47 -15.61
CA GLU A 104 4.41 2.33 -15.86
C GLU A 104 3.65 2.48 -14.54
N GLU A 105 3.36 3.73 -14.20
CA GLU A 105 2.43 4.17 -13.17
C GLU A 105 2.91 4.23 -11.70
N GLU A 106 4.07 4.81 -11.49
CA GLU A 106 4.19 5.86 -10.46
C GLU A 106 4.71 7.07 -11.21
N ALA A 107 3.91 8.14 -11.25
CA ALA A 107 4.12 9.32 -12.09
C ALA A 107 5.60 9.61 -12.30
N ALA A 108 6.10 9.37 -13.52
CA ALA A 108 7.44 9.81 -13.90
C ALA A 108 7.54 11.27 -13.47
N PRO A 109 8.58 11.68 -12.71
CA PRO A 109 8.71 13.05 -12.27
C PRO A 109 8.73 13.93 -13.53
N THR A 110 7.60 14.58 -13.82
CA THR A 110 7.48 15.49 -14.97
C THR A 110 8.27 16.77 -14.71
N THR A 111 8.67 16.98 -13.46
CA THR A 111 9.42 18.13 -12.99
C THR A 111 10.80 17.73 -12.48
N LYS A 112 11.80 18.53 -12.86
CA LYS A 112 13.17 18.51 -12.39
C LYS A 112 13.45 19.77 -11.58
N MET A 113 14.34 19.65 -10.60
CA MET A 113 14.78 20.79 -9.82
C MET A 113 15.78 21.63 -10.62
N CYS A 114 15.55 22.95 -10.70
CA CYS A 114 16.51 23.86 -11.32
C CYS A 114 17.77 24.01 -10.45
N PRO A 115 18.99 23.76 -10.95
CA PRO A 115 20.23 23.91 -10.16
C PRO A 115 20.52 25.35 -9.72
N TYR A 116 20.02 26.33 -10.47
CA TYR A 116 20.31 27.75 -10.25
C TYR A 116 19.36 28.39 -9.24
N CYS A 117 18.05 28.19 -9.40
CA CYS A 117 17.03 28.81 -8.55
C CYS A 117 16.36 27.85 -7.58
N LYS A 118 16.69 26.55 -7.63
CA LYS A 118 16.15 25.50 -6.75
C LYS A 118 14.62 25.38 -6.75
N SER A 119 13.96 25.84 -7.81
CA SER A 119 12.52 25.62 -8.02
C SER A 119 12.28 24.17 -8.43
N GLU A 120 11.27 23.52 -7.83
CA GLU A 120 10.95 22.09 -7.97
C GLU A 120 10.08 21.78 -9.21
N ASP A 121 9.62 22.81 -9.94
CA ASP A 121 8.57 22.69 -10.96
C ASP A 121 9.05 22.90 -12.41
N VAL A 122 10.32 22.60 -12.74
CA VAL A 122 10.80 22.78 -14.12
C VAL A 122 10.52 21.54 -14.95
N ALA A 123 9.85 21.66 -16.10
CA ALA A 123 9.59 20.50 -16.96
C ALA A 123 10.89 19.78 -17.38
N MET A 124 10.88 18.44 -17.41
CA MET A 124 12.04 17.61 -17.77
C MET A 124 12.74 18.03 -19.07
N GLY A 125 11.98 18.44 -20.09
CA GLY A 125 12.50 18.91 -21.39
C GLY A 125 12.76 20.42 -21.52
N ALA A 126 12.62 21.20 -20.44
CA ALA A 126 12.79 22.64 -20.53
C ALA A 126 14.28 23.02 -20.68
N THR A 127 14.62 23.64 -21.81
CA THR A 127 15.96 24.22 -22.07
C THR A 127 16.15 25.58 -21.38
N LYS A 128 15.07 26.20 -20.91
CA LYS A 128 15.08 27.42 -20.11
C LYS A 128 14.18 27.30 -18.90
N CYS A 129 14.68 27.74 -17.74
CA CYS A 129 13.89 27.78 -16.52
C CYS A 129 12.87 28.94 -16.55
N PRO A 130 11.57 28.71 -16.28
CA PRO A 130 10.56 29.78 -16.26
C PRO A 130 10.72 30.76 -15.09
N HIS A 131 11.35 30.36 -13.98
CA HIS A 131 11.52 31.19 -12.79
C HIS A 131 12.72 32.13 -12.86
N CYS A 132 13.85 31.67 -13.40
CA CYS A 132 15.09 32.44 -13.40
C CYS A 132 15.70 32.68 -14.79
N ALA A 133 15.03 32.22 -15.86
CA ALA A 133 15.47 32.36 -17.24
C ALA A 133 16.87 31.79 -17.56
N SER A 134 17.46 31.01 -16.64
CA SER A 134 18.71 30.31 -16.87
C SER A 134 18.54 29.24 -17.94
N THR A 135 19.61 29.01 -18.71
CA THR A 135 19.65 27.93 -19.69
C THR A 135 20.02 26.65 -18.96
N LEU A 136 19.19 25.61 -19.11
CA LEU A 136 19.42 24.30 -18.51
C LEU A 136 19.95 23.38 -19.60
N GLU A 137 21.21 22.97 -19.45
CA GLU A 137 21.80 21.96 -20.32
C GLU A 137 21.23 20.60 -19.90
N LEU A 138 20.57 19.94 -20.86
CA LEU A 138 20.01 18.61 -20.67
C LEU A 138 21.15 17.60 -20.70
N SER A 139 21.29 16.77 -19.65
CA SER A 139 22.27 15.68 -19.66
C SER A 139 21.89 14.65 -20.72
N GLU A 140 22.88 13.89 -21.20
CA GLU A 140 22.65 12.82 -22.21
C GLU A 140 21.61 11.79 -21.72
N GLU A 141 21.55 11.58 -20.40
CA GLU A 141 20.55 10.73 -19.73
C GLU A 141 19.14 11.35 -19.81
N GLU A 142 18.98 12.66 -19.58
CA GLU A 142 17.69 13.36 -19.70
C GLU A 142 17.16 13.34 -21.14
N ILE A 143 18.03 13.47 -22.14
CA ILE A 143 17.66 13.40 -23.56
C ILE A 143 17.20 12.00 -23.95
N GLN A 144 17.87 10.96 -23.44
CA GLN A 144 17.49 9.57 -23.68
C GLN A 144 16.12 9.26 -23.06
N MET A 145 15.87 9.74 -21.84
CA MET A 145 14.56 9.60 -21.19
C MET A 145 13.42 10.31 -21.94
N ILE A 146 13.68 11.49 -22.53
CA ILE A 146 12.68 12.21 -23.34
C ILE A 146 12.36 11.45 -24.63
N LYS A 147 13.36 10.92 -25.32
CA LYS A 147 13.16 10.13 -26.55
C LYS A 147 12.38 8.85 -26.28
N GLU A 148 12.71 8.15 -25.20
CA GLU A 148 12.01 6.93 -24.78
C GLU A 148 10.55 7.23 -24.41
N ALA A 149 10.27 8.36 -23.75
CA ALA A 149 8.92 8.80 -23.43
C ALA A 149 8.11 9.20 -24.69
N GLU A 150 8.72 9.88 -25.67
CA GLU A 150 8.08 10.20 -26.95
C GLU A 150 7.79 8.94 -27.77
N GLU A 151 8.71 7.97 -27.80
CA GLU A 151 8.54 6.71 -28.55
C GLU A 151 7.47 5.82 -27.91
N ALA A 152 7.36 5.79 -26.57
CA ALA A 152 6.29 5.10 -25.86
C ALA A 152 4.92 5.74 -26.10
N ALA A 153 4.83 7.08 -26.13
CA ALA A 153 3.59 7.79 -26.42
C ALA A 153 3.13 7.64 -27.88
N ALA A 154 4.05 7.42 -28.83
CA ALA A 154 3.73 7.15 -30.23
C ALA A 154 3.24 5.71 -30.49
N GLN A 155 3.42 4.80 -29.53
CA GLN A 155 3.03 3.39 -29.63
C GLN A 155 1.74 3.05 -28.83
N ALA A 156 1.13 4.04 -28.18
CA ALA A 156 -0.18 3.97 -27.51
C ALA A 156 -1.31 4.48 -28.42
#